data_AF-A0A2P2JS30-F1
#
_entry.id   AF-A0A2P2JS30-F1
#
_cell.length_a   1.000
_cell.length_b   1.000
_cell.length_c   1.000
_cell.angle_alpha   90.00
_cell.angle_beta   90.00
_cell.angle_gamma   90.00
#
_symmetry.space_group_name_H-M   'P 1'
#
loop_
_entity.id
_entity.type
_entity.pdbx_description
1 polymer ?
#
loop_
_entity_poly.entity_id
_entity_poly.type
_entity_poly.pdbx_seq_one_letter_code
_entity_poly.pdbx_strand_id
1 'polypeptide(L)'
;MQVSKDIKYADKQPIVPWGPRSAKSSQQDMRINLAISAAFTAWIVIKRNAEYKPLQFLTFAFVYRMFEKLKAYEPPVPPTYTEDGVDDGRALRTGKRLLRSLALVFGCIAFASLAYTGILNLIELAGSYIPAFLYNNQELIVTASSAFILFIMASFYR
;
A
#
# COMPACT_ATOMS: atom_id res chain seq x y z
N MET A 1 -15.07 32.95 -13.95
CA MET A 1 -15.78 31.66 -14.06
C MET A 1 -15.13 30.66 -13.11
N GLN A 2 -15.88 30.17 -12.11
CA GLN A 2 -15.39 29.16 -11.18
C GLN A 2 -15.67 27.79 -11.80
N VAL A 3 -14.63 27.10 -12.26
CA VAL A 3 -14.75 25.79 -12.91
C VAL A 3 -15.05 24.73 -11.84
N SER A 4 -16.00 23.84 -12.13
CA SER A 4 -16.34 22.68 -11.27
C SER A 4 -15.08 21.93 -10.84
N LYS A 5 -15.05 21.47 -9.58
CA LYS A 5 -13.94 20.67 -9.04
C LYS A 5 -13.71 19.40 -9.87
N ASP A 6 -14.77 18.84 -10.44
CA ASP A 6 -14.66 17.62 -11.25
C ASP A 6 -13.92 17.88 -12.56
N ILE A 7 -14.11 19.05 -13.17
CA ILE A 7 -13.40 19.47 -14.38
C ILE A 7 -11.96 19.88 -14.03
N LYS A 8 -11.74 20.52 -12.88
CA LYS A 8 -10.40 20.93 -12.42
C LYS A 8 -9.50 19.76 -12.01
N TYR A 9 -10.07 18.63 -11.61
CA TYR A 9 -9.34 17.44 -11.15
C TYR A 9 -9.61 16.19 -12.01
N ALA A 10 -10.14 16.37 -13.22
CA ALA A 10 -10.43 15.27 -14.14
C ALA A 10 -9.22 14.35 -14.35
N ASP A 11 -8.02 14.93 -14.52
CA ASP A 11 -6.76 14.19 -14.71
C ASP A 11 -6.32 13.35 -13.50
N LYS A 12 -6.91 13.58 -12.32
CA LYS A 12 -6.56 12.88 -11.07
C LYS A 12 -7.62 11.86 -10.66
N GLN A 13 -8.64 11.64 -11.49
CA GLN A 13 -9.65 10.65 -11.20
C GLN A 13 -9.10 9.23 -11.39
N PRO A 14 -9.39 8.31 -10.47
CA PRO A 14 -9.00 6.92 -10.65
C PRO A 14 -9.80 6.30 -11.80
N ILE A 15 -9.17 5.40 -12.56
CA ILE A 15 -9.80 4.71 -13.70
C ILE A 15 -11.06 3.96 -13.25
N VAL A 16 -11.02 3.38 -12.05
CA VAL A 16 -12.16 2.74 -11.41
C VAL A 16 -12.56 3.51 -10.14
N PRO A 17 -13.85 3.66 -9.81
CA PRO A 17 -14.31 4.50 -8.70
C PRO A 17 -13.71 4.16 -7.33
N TRP A 18 -13.34 2.89 -7.14
CA TRP A 18 -12.74 2.35 -5.91
C TRP A 18 -11.22 2.25 -5.94
N GLY A 19 -10.56 2.68 -7.02
CA GLY A 19 -9.12 2.60 -7.17
C GLY A 19 -8.34 3.65 -6.35
N PRO A 20 -7.04 3.43 -6.12
CA PRO A 20 -6.17 4.40 -5.46
C PRO A 20 -6.15 5.73 -6.20
N ARG A 21 -6.16 6.84 -5.45
CA ARG A 21 -6.16 8.20 -6.02
C ARG A 21 -4.78 8.82 -5.90
N SER A 22 -4.37 9.61 -6.91
CA SER A 22 -3.10 10.34 -6.85
C SER A 22 -3.07 11.30 -5.65
N ALA A 23 -2.11 11.10 -4.77
CA ALA A 23 -1.88 11.83 -3.53
C ALA A 23 -0.38 11.80 -3.19
N LYS A 24 0.40 12.68 -3.84
CA LYS A 24 1.84 12.76 -3.64
C LYS A 24 2.18 13.23 -2.22
N SER A 25 3.02 12.47 -1.54
CA SER A 25 3.53 12.76 -0.19
C SER A 25 4.61 13.85 -0.22
N SER A 26 4.94 14.42 0.95
CA SER A 26 6.06 15.36 1.09
C SER A 26 7.40 14.70 0.73
N GLN A 27 8.41 15.48 0.34
CA GLN A 27 9.74 14.94 0.03
C GLN A 27 10.36 14.20 1.21
N GLN A 28 10.12 14.68 2.44
CA GLN A 28 10.56 14.01 3.65
C GLN A 28 9.87 12.66 3.83
N ASP A 29 8.54 12.60 3.66
CA ASP A 29 7.79 11.36 3.75
C ASP A 29 8.18 10.34 2.69
N MET A 30 8.45 10.79 1.47
CA MET A 30 8.94 9.93 0.39
C MET A 30 10.30 9.34 0.72
N ARG A 31 11.23 10.13 1.29
CA ARG A 31 12.53 9.63 1.76
C ARG A 31 12.40 8.61 2.87
N ILE A 32 11.47 8.82 3.82
CA ILE A 32 11.18 7.86 4.89
C ILE A 32 10.65 6.55 4.30
N ASN A 33 9.66 6.63 3.39
CA ASN A 33 9.10 5.45 2.75
C ASN A 33 10.17 4.68 1.95
N LEU A 34 11.06 5.41 1.24
CA LEU A 34 12.18 4.83 0.52
C LEU A 34 13.15 4.13 1.46
N ALA A 35 13.51 4.77 2.58
CA ALA A 35 14.42 4.21 3.57
C ALA A 35 13.87 2.92 4.19
N ILE A 36 12.58 2.90 4.54
CA ILE A 36 11.89 1.70 5.04
C ILE A 36 11.95 0.58 3.98
N SER A 37 11.54 0.88 2.75
CA SER A 37 11.56 -0.09 1.65
C SER A 37 12.97 -0.64 1.39
N ALA A 38 13.98 0.22 1.35
CA ALA A 38 15.37 -0.16 1.13
C ALA A 38 15.92 -1.01 2.28
N ALA A 39 15.62 -0.65 3.53
CA ALA A 39 16.09 -1.39 4.70
C ALA A 39 15.57 -2.84 4.72
N PHE A 40 14.27 -3.05 4.49
CA PHE A 40 13.69 -4.39 4.46
C PHE A 40 14.10 -5.19 3.21
N THR A 41 14.30 -4.52 2.07
CA THR A 41 14.86 -5.16 0.87
C THR A 41 16.30 -5.61 1.12
N ALA A 42 17.14 -4.75 1.71
CA ALA A 42 18.50 -5.11 2.07
C ALA A 42 18.54 -6.27 3.08
N TRP A 43 17.64 -6.28 4.06
CA TRP A 43 17.52 -7.38 5.02
C TRP A 43 17.30 -8.72 4.30
N ILE A 44 16.27 -8.84 3.45
CA ILE A 44 16.01 -10.12 2.77
C ILE A 44 17.11 -10.49 1.77
N VAL A 45 17.77 -9.52 1.12
CA VAL A 45 18.90 -9.77 0.23
C VAL A 45 20.11 -10.34 0.98
N ILE A 46 20.40 -9.83 2.17
CA ILE A 46 21.52 -10.30 3.00
C ILE A 46 21.22 -11.65 3.64
N LYS A 47 20.03 -11.81 4.24
CA LYS A 47 19.67 -13.05 4.95
C LYS A 47 19.26 -14.18 4.02
N ARG A 48 18.74 -13.87 2.84
CA ARG A 48 18.22 -14.79 1.80
C ARG A 48 17.03 -15.66 2.20
N ASN A 49 17.00 -16.13 3.44
CA ASN A 49 15.95 -16.96 4.00
C ASN A 49 15.60 -16.41 5.37
N ALA A 50 14.45 -15.75 5.47
CA ALA A 50 14.09 -14.99 6.68
C ALA A 50 12.66 -15.28 7.14
N GLU A 51 12.05 -16.39 6.67
CA GLU A 51 10.73 -16.86 7.06
C GLU A 51 9.67 -15.76 6.93
N TYR A 52 9.76 -14.96 5.87
CA TYR A 52 8.91 -13.78 5.65
C TYR A 52 8.89 -12.72 6.78
N LYS A 53 9.78 -12.79 7.78
CA LYS A 53 9.88 -11.76 8.85
C LYS A 53 10.10 -10.35 8.28
N PRO A 54 10.98 -10.13 7.27
CA PRO A 54 11.12 -8.81 6.66
C PRO A 54 9.80 -8.32 6.05
N LEU A 55 9.02 -9.20 5.40
CA LEU A 55 7.71 -8.84 4.85
C LEU A 55 6.70 -8.51 5.96
N GLN A 56 6.69 -9.23 7.09
CA GLN A 56 5.81 -8.94 8.22
C GLN A 56 6.10 -7.55 8.83
N PHE A 57 7.36 -7.25 9.13
CA PHE A 57 7.73 -5.94 9.69
C PHE A 57 7.53 -4.80 8.70
N LEU A 58 7.82 -5.03 7.41
CA LEU A 58 7.50 -4.12 6.32
C LEU A 58 5.99 -3.81 6.28
N THR A 59 5.15 -4.84 6.44
CA THR A 59 3.68 -4.71 6.49
C THR A 59 3.26 -3.78 7.63
N PHE A 60 3.74 -4.01 8.85
CA PHE A 60 3.41 -3.15 9.99
C PHE A 60 3.86 -1.70 9.77
N ALA A 61 5.08 -1.49 9.28
CA ALA A 61 5.60 -0.17 8.99
C ALA A 61 4.73 0.57 7.95
N PHE A 62 4.37 -0.09 6.84
CA PHE A 62 3.57 0.54 5.80
C PHE A 62 2.09 0.68 6.16
N VAL A 63 1.53 -0.19 7.01
CA VAL A 63 0.17 0.02 7.56
C VAL A 63 0.13 1.32 8.36
N TYR A 64 1.11 1.52 9.26
CA TYR A 64 1.20 2.76 10.02
C TYR A 64 1.39 3.98 9.11
N ARG A 65 2.31 3.91 8.14
CA ARG A 65 2.57 5.02 7.20
C ARG A 65 1.34 5.37 6.37
N MET A 66 0.61 4.36 5.87
CA MET A 66 -0.64 4.58 5.12
C MET A 66 -1.74 5.13 6.01
N PHE A 67 -1.85 4.65 7.25
CA PHE A 67 -2.83 5.14 8.20
C PHE A 67 -2.61 6.63 8.53
N GLU A 68 -1.39 7.04 8.85
CA GLU A 68 -1.05 8.45 9.09
C GLU A 68 -1.24 9.30 7.83
N LYS A 69 -0.88 8.78 6.65
CA LYS A 69 -1.12 9.47 5.39
C LYS A 69 -2.62 9.73 5.17
N LEU A 70 -3.45 8.71 5.36
CA LEU A 70 -4.90 8.82 5.15
C LEU A 70 -5.57 9.79 6.14
N LYS A 71 -5.03 9.92 7.36
CA LYS A 71 -5.52 10.86 8.37
C LYS A 71 -5.44 12.31 7.88
N ALA A 72 -4.38 12.68 7.15
CA ALA A 72 -4.22 14.03 6.59
C ALA A 72 -5.26 14.38 5.51
N TYR A 73 -6.00 13.38 5.02
CA TYR A 73 -6.98 13.51 3.96
C TYR A 73 -8.43 13.35 4.44
N GLU A 74 -8.65 13.20 5.74
CA GLU A 74 -10.00 13.18 6.30
C GLU A 74 -10.61 14.60 6.26
N PRO A 75 -11.85 14.74 5.77
CA PRO A 75 -12.53 16.03 5.83
C PRO A 75 -12.77 16.43 7.29
N PRO A 76 -12.66 17.73 7.64
CA PRO A 76 -13.16 18.22 8.92
C PRO A 76 -14.67 17.97 8.96
N VAL A 77 -15.12 17.29 10.02
CA VAL A 77 -16.54 16.97 10.22
C VAL A 77 -17.05 17.84 11.38
N PRO A 78 -18.15 18.59 11.21
CA PRO A 78 -18.76 19.33 12.31
C PRO A 78 -19.30 18.36 13.37
N PRO A 79 -19.30 18.76 14.66
CA PRO A 79 -19.83 17.92 15.73
C PRO A 79 -21.30 17.56 15.44
N THR A 80 -21.65 16.29 15.61
CA THR A 80 -23.03 15.83 15.50
C THR A 80 -23.62 15.83 16.91
N TYR A 81 -24.69 16.61 17.12
CA TYR A 81 -25.39 16.66 18.40
C TYR A 81 -26.51 15.61 18.38
N THR A 82 -26.42 14.63 19.27
CA THR A 82 -27.46 13.62 19.51
C THR A 82 -28.14 13.85 20.85
N GLU A 83 -29.32 13.26 21.07
CA GLU A 83 -30.10 13.40 22.31
C GLU A 83 -29.31 12.96 23.56
N ASP A 84 -28.36 12.03 23.40
CA ASP A 84 -27.49 11.49 24.45
C ASP A 84 -26.13 12.22 24.60
N GLY A 85 -25.89 13.30 23.84
CA GLY A 85 -24.66 14.11 23.87
C GLY A 85 -23.96 14.29 22.52
N VAL A 86 -22.71 14.75 22.53
CA VAL A 86 -21.88 14.93 21.33
C VAL A 86 -21.27 13.58 20.92
N ASP A 87 -21.86 12.90 19.92
CA ASP A 87 -21.23 11.75 19.29
C ASP A 87 -20.26 12.24 18.21
N ASP A 88 -18.97 12.20 18.54
CA ASP A 88 -17.89 12.67 17.69
C ASP A 88 -17.61 11.71 16.51
N GLY A 89 -18.19 10.49 16.53
CA GLY A 89 -18.01 9.46 15.50
C GLY A 89 -16.54 9.03 15.28
N ARG A 90 -15.66 9.39 16.23
CA ARG A 90 -14.20 9.34 16.09
C ARG A 90 -13.67 7.90 16.04
N ALA A 91 -14.26 7.00 16.83
CA ALA A 91 -13.89 5.59 16.85
C ALA A 91 -14.19 4.90 15.51
N LEU A 92 -15.41 5.07 14.99
CA LEU A 92 -15.82 4.54 13.68
C LEU A 92 -14.95 5.08 12.55
N ARG A 93 -14.61 6.38 12.58
CA ARG A 93 -13.73 7.00 11.57
C ARG A 93 -12.33 6.43 11.60
N THR A 94 -11.77 6.27 12.79
CA THR A 94 -10.44 5.67 13.01
C THR A 94 -10.42 4.21 12.54
N GLY A 95 -11.47 3.43 12.84
CA GLY A 95 -11.62 2.05 12.37
C GLY A 95 -11.71 1.96 10.84
N LYS A 96 -12.51 2.82 10.20
CA LYS A 96 -12.62 2.88 8.73
C LYS A 96 -11.29 3.25 8.08
N ARG A 97 -10.53 4.16 8.68
CA ARG A 97 -9.17 4.52 8.21
C ARG A 97 -8.21 3.34 8.33
N LEU A 98 -8.22 2.63 9.47
CA LEU A 98 -7.40 1.45 9.69
C LEU A 98 -7.70 0.37 8.65
N LEU A 99 -8.99 0.07 8.43
CA LEU A 99 -9.41 -0.91 7.42
C LEU A 99 -8.94 -0.53 6.02
N ARG A 100 -9.03 0.75 5.64
CA ARG A 100 -8.51 1.25 4.36
C ARG A 100 -6.99 1.10 4.25
N SER A 101 -6.24 1.44 5.30
CA SER A 101 -4.78 1.25 5.30
C SER A 101 -4.39 -0.23 5.20
N LEU A 102 -5.10 -1.11 5.91
CA LEU A 102 -4.87 -2.56 5.82
C LEU A 102 -5.18 -3.05 4.40
N ALA A 103 -6.33 -2.70 3.85
CA ALA A 103 -6.73 -3.11 2.50
C ALA A 103 -5.72 -2.65 1.42
N LEU A 104 -5.20 -1.43 1.52
CA LEU A 104 -4.20 -0.92 0.58
C LEU A 104 -2.87 -1.68 0.70
N VAL A 105 -2.38 -1.93 1.91
CA VAL A 105 -1.10 -2.61 2.14
C VAL A 105 -1.19 -4.09 1.74
N PHE A 106 -2.19 -4.81 2.26
CA PHE A 106 -2.41 -6.21 1.89
C PHE A 106 -2.77 -6.36 0.42
N GLY A 107 -3.45 -5.38 -0.19
CA GLY A 107 -3.68 -5.35 -1.63
C GLY A 107 -2.39 -5.28 -2.44
N CYS A 108 -1.43 -4.45 -2.01
CA CYS A 108 -0.10 -4.38 -2.66
C CYS A 108 0.66 -5.71 -2.53
N ILE A 109 0.63 -6.33 -1.35
CA ILE A 109 1.31 -7.61 -1.10
C ILE A 109 0.62 -8.73 -1.90
N ALA A 110 -0.71 -8.77 -1.91
CA ALA A 110 -1.47 -9.73 -2.69
C ALA A 110 -1.18 -9.57 -4.18
N PHE A 111 -1.11 -8.34 -4.69
CA PHE A 111 -0.74 -8.07 -6.08
C PHE A 111 0.67 -8.60 -6.40
N ALA A 112 1.66 -8.32 -5.53
CA ALA A 112 3.02 -8.83 -5.70
C ALA A 112 3.08 -10.37 -5.71
N SER A 113 2.40 -11.01 -4.75
CA SER A 113 2.34 -12.47 -4.63
C SER A 113 1.63 -13.10 -5.83
N LEU A 114 0.48 -12.56 -6.25
CA LEU A 114 -0.26 -13.06 -7.41
C LEU A 114 0.49 -12.83 -8.72
N ALA A 115 1.22 -11.72 -8.87
CA ALA A 115 2.08 -11.50 -10.02
C ALA A 115 3.20 -12.55 -10.07
N TYR A 116 3.83 -12.86 -8.93
CA TYR A 116 4.84 -13.92 -8.85
C TYR A 116 4.25 -15.28 -9.24
N THR A 117 3.13 -15.69 -8.63
CA THR A 117 2.45 -16.95 -8.97
C THR A 117 1.98 -16.97 -10.43
N GLY A 118 1.46 -15.86 -10.94
CA GLY A 118 1.03 -15.71 -12.32
C GLY A 118 2.17 -15.92 -13.31
N ILE A 119 3.37 -15.39 -13.02
CA ILE A 119 4.57 -15.63 -13.83
C ILE A 119 4.93 -17.12 -13.84
N LEU A 120 4.88 -17.80 -12.69
CA LEU A 120 5.15 -19.25 -12.63
C LEU A 120 4.16 -20.05 -13.47
N ASN A 121 2.87 -19.75 -13.33
CA ASN A 121 1.81 -20.41 -14.09
C ASN A 121 1.94 -20.17 -15.60
N LEU A 122 2.39 -18.97 -16.02
CA LEU A 122 2.64 -18.68 -17.43
C LEU A 122 3.80 -19.49 -18.01
N ILE A 123 4.87 -19.69 -17.22
CA ILE A 123 6.01 -20.53 -17.62
C ILE A 123 5.57 -21.98 -17.80
N GLU A 124 4.79 -22.50 -16.85
CA GLU A 124 4.25 -23.86 -16.94
C GLU A 124 3.28 -24.01 -18.11
N LEU A 125 2.41 -23.02 -18.35
CA LEU A 125 1.48 -23.00 -19.49
C LEU A 125 2.22 -23.02 -20.83
N ALA A 126 3.41 -22.42 -20.90
CA ALA A 126 4.29 -22.47 -22.08
C ALA A 126 5.03 -23.81 -22.24
N GLY A 127 4.75 -24.81 -21.38
CA GLY A 127 5.38 -26.14 -21.42
C GLY A 127 6.83 -26.14 -20.93
N SER A 128 7.27 -25.08 -20.25
CA SER A 128 8.63 -24.92 -19.76
C SER A 128 8.75 -25.28 -18.28
N TYR A 129 9.95 -25.68 -17.86
CA TYR A 129 10.25 -25.93 -16.45
C TYR A 129 10.45 -24.62 -15.70
N ILE A 130 9.97 -24.55 -14.45
CA ILE A 130 10.22 -23.39 -13.58
C ILE A 130 11.73 -23.27 -13.33
N PRO A 131 12.35 -22.11 -13.66
CA PRO A 131 13.75 -21.88 -13.36
C PRO A 131 14.05 -21.99 -11.85
N ALA A 132 15.09 -22.74 -11.50
CA ALA A 132 15.50 -22.93 -10.10
C ALA A 132 15.76 -21.62 -9.35
N PHE A 133 16.17 -20.57 -10.06
CA PHE A 133 16.32 -19.22 -9.50
C PHE A 133 15.01 -18.68 -8.94
N LEU A 134 13.89 -18.79 -9.66
CA LEU A 134 12.60 -18.27 -9.20
C LEU A 134 12.14 -19.06 -7.96
N TYR A 135 12.13 -20.39 -8.08
CA TYR A 135 11.72 -21.30 -7.00
C TYR A 135 12.51 -21.05 -5.70
N ASN A 136 13.84 -20.95 -5.79
CA ASN A 136 14.70 -20.77 -4.60
C ASN A 136 14.69 -19.35 -4.03
N ASN A 137 14.18 -18.35 -4.74
CA ASN A 137 14.19 -16.94 -4.32
C ASN A 137 12.77 -16.36 -4.14
N GLN A 138 11.75 -17.21 -3.95
CA GLN A 138 10.38 -16.77 -3.75
C GLN A 138 10.25 -15.69 -2.66
N GLU A 139 10.79 -15.94 -1.47
CA GLU A 139 10.68 -14.99 -0.35
C GLU A 139 11.30 -13.63 -0.70
N LEU A 140 12.46 -13.66 -1.35
CA LEU A 140 13.18 -12.47 -1.79
C LEU A 140 12.38 -11.69 -2.82
N ILE A 141 11.89 -12.36 -3.86
CA ILE A 141 11.18 -11.73 -4.97
C ILE A 141 9.88 -11.09 -4.46
N VAL A 142 9.09 -11.84 -3.68
CA VAL A 142 7.81 -11.34 -3.14
C VAL A 142 8.04 -10.19 -2.16
N THR A 143 9.04 -10.28 -1.28
CA THR A 143 9.35 -9.22 -0.32
C THR A 143 9.84 -7.94 -1.02
N ALA A 144 10.80 -8.07 -1.94
CA ALA A 144 11.38 -6.92 -2.64
C ALA A 144 10.35 -6.22 -3.56
N SER A 145 9.54 -7.00 -4.28
CA SER A 145 8.46 -6.44 -5.10
C SER A 145 7.39 -5.76 -4.24
N SER A 146 7.00 -6.38 -3.12
CA SER A 146 6.08 -5.76 -2.15
C SER A 146 6.63 -4.44 -1.61
N ALA A 147 7.91 -4.39 -1.23
CA ALA A 147 8.56 -3.18 -0.74
C ALA A 147 8.52 -2.05 -1.78
N PHE A 148 8.85 -2.37 -3.04
CA PHE A 148 8.78 -1.43 -4.15
C PHE A 148 7.37 -0.91 -4.39
N ILE A 149 6.37 -1.79 -4.48
CA ILE A 149 4.97 -1.39 -4.72
C ILE A 149 4.44 -0.56 -3.54
N LEU A 150 4.76 -0.94 -2.30
CA LEU A 150 4.36 -0.19 -1.11
C LEU A 150 5.01 1.19 -1.05
N PHE A 151 6.28 1.32 -1.46
CA PHE A 151 6.94 2.61 -1.61
C PHE A 151 6.17 3.50 -2.60
N ILE A 152 5.79 2.97 -3.77
CA ILE A 152 5.01 3.71 -4.76
C ILE A 152 3.64 4.10 -4.20
N MET A 153 2.90 3.15 -3.62
CA MET A 153 1.57 3.38 -3.04
C MET A 153 1.62 4.47 -1.96
N ALA A 154 2.50 4.32 -0.97
CA ALA A 154 2.61 5.26 0.14
C ALA A 154 3.18 6.64 -0.27
N SER A 155 3.93 6.72 -1.36
CA SER A 155 4.53 7.98 -1.82
C SER A 155 3.62 8.74 -2.78
N PHE A 156 2.84 8.06 -3.61
CA PHE A 156 2.11 8.70 -4.72
C PHE A 156 0.60 8.52 -4.67
N TYR A 157 0.07 7.59 -3.88
CA TYR A 157 -1.36 7.24 -3.91
C TYR A 157 -2.01 7.20 -2.51
N ARG A 158 -3.34 7.18 -2.46
CA ARG A 158 -4.16 7.01 -1.25
C ARG A 158 -5.41 6.21 -1.54
#